data_AF-A0A2E7PG11-F1
#
_entry.id   AF-A0A2E7PG11-F1
#
_cell.length_a   1.000
_cell.length_b   1.000
_cell.length_c   1.000
_cell.angle_alpha   90.00
_cell.angle_beta   90.00
_cell.angle_gamma   90.00
#
_symmetry.space_group_name_H-M   'P 1'
#
loop_
_entity.id
_entity.type
_entity.pdbx_description
1 polymer ?
#
loop_
_entity_poly.entity_id
_entity_poly.type
_entity_poly.pdbx_seq_one_letter_code
_entity_poly.pdbx_strand_id
1 'polypeptide(L)'
;MQSPTMDLESAYEACRTITRREAKNFYYAFLTLPAAKRRAIYAAYAFCRHCDDSVDEETTTDAKLKALADLQSDLDDTYSGNAATAVSLALADVARQYDIPKEYFREVILGVESDLVKNRFQDFDELREYCYRVASVVGLICLQIFGYEDDDAKGYAVDLGLAMQLTNIIRDVREDLDMGRVYLPQDELARFGYSEEDLRNGVRNQAFQDLMTFQSQRARDYFQRGGKLLPYLSRRSRACPAVLGALYSKVLDRIEASDYDVLETRVSLSKLEKVRITAQTWLGSMLPLTSRLR
;
A
#
# COMPACT_ATOMS: atom_id res chain seq x y z
N MET A 1 -28.74 -6.95 31.38
CA MET A 1 -27.40 -7.34 30.89
C MET A 1 -26.89 -6.18 30.04
N GLN A 2 -25.95 -5.39 30.56
CA GLN A 2 -25.19 -4.48 29.70
C GLN A 2 -24.25 -5.36 28.88
N SER A 3 -24.35 -5.31 27.54
CA SER A 3 -23.33 -5.89 26.68
C SER A 3 -21.97 -5.38 27.14
N PRO A 4 -20.93 -6.25 27.26
CA PRO A 4 -19.61 -5.79 27.67
C PRO A 4 -19.18 -4.67 26.73
N THR A 5 -19.04 -3.45 27.27
CA THR A 5 -18.47 -2.33 26.55
C THR A 5 -17.10 -2.76 26.08
N MET A 6 -16.93 -2.89 24.77
CA MET A 6 -15.66 -3.26 24.17
C MET A 6 -14.61 -2.24 24.64
N ASP A 7 -13.59 -2.72 25.35
CA ASP A 7 -12.54 -1.84 25.86
C ASP A 7 -11.53 -1.51 24.75
N LEU A 8 -10.99 -0.29 24.78
CA LEU A 8 -10.13 0.24 23.72
C LEU A 8 -8.79 -0.51 23.62
N GLU A 9 -8.26 -1.05 24.72
CA GLU A 9 -7.00 -1.81 24.67
C GLU A 9 -7.19 -3.16 23.99
N SER A 10 -8.31 -3.85 24.25
CA SER A 10 -8.72 -5.07 23.56
C SER A 10 -8.92 -4.83 22.07
N ALA A 11 -9.51 -3.68 21.70
CA ALA A 11 -9.64 -3.26 20.30
C ALA A 11 -8.29 -3.07 19.60
N TYR A 12 -7.33 -2.42 20.27
CA TYR A 12 -5.97 -2.27 19.77
C TYR A 12 -5.23 -3.61 19.65
N GLU A 13 -5.42 -4.54 20.58
CA GLU A 13 -4.80 -5.86 20.52
C GLU A 13 -5.38 -6.73 19.38
N ALA A 14 -6.68 -6.61 19.11
CA ALA A 14 -7.30 -7.22 17.94
C ALA A 14 -6.65 -6.72 16.63
N CYS A 15 -6.51 -5.39 16.49
CA CYS A 15 -5.84 -4.78 15.34
C CYS A 15 -4.37 -5.22 15.20
N ARG A 16 -3.64 -5.31 16.32
CA ARG A 16 -2.26 -5.82 16.35
C ARG A 16 -2.19 -7.27 15.88
N THR A 17 -3.12 -8.11 16.29
CA THR A 17 -3.18 -9.54 15.93
C THR A 17 -3.41 -9.70 14.43
N ILE A 18 -4.41 -8.99 13.87
CA ILE A 18 -4.69 -8.95 12.44
C ILE A 18 -3.43 -8.49 11.68
N THR A 19 -2.87 -7.35 12.06
CA THR A 19 -1.70 -6.78 11.37
C THR A 19 -0.48 -7.70 11.43
N ARG A 20 -0.21 -8.34 12.58
CA ARG A 20 0.91 -9.28 12.71
C ARG A 20 0.77 -10.50 11.79
N ARG A 21 -0.45 -10.98 11.59
CA ARG A 21 -0.76 -12.15 10.75
C ARG A 21 -0.60 -11.80 9.26
N GLU A 22 -1.13 -10.65 8.85
CA GLU A 22 -1.27 -10.30 7.43
C GLU A 22 -0.13 -9.43 6.86
N ALA A 23 0.47 -8.54 7.66
CA ALA A 23 1.42 -7.53 7.16
C ALA A 23 2.85 -8.06 6.96
N LYS A 24 3.04 -9.21 6.28
CA LYS A 24 4.34 -9.93 6.18
C LYS A 24 5.51 -9.08 5.68
N ASN A 25 5.25 -8.11 4.80
CA ASN A 25 6.27 -7.19 4.26
C ASN A 25 6.42 -5.90 5.07
N PHE A 26 5.32 -5.42 5.65
CA PHE A 26 5.27 -4.12 6.33
C PHE A 26 5.56 -4.19 7.83
N TYR A 27 5.28 -5.33 8.47
CA TYR A 27 5.35 -5.49 9.92
C TYR A 27 6.72 -5.12 10.48
N TYR A 28 7.81 -5.51 9.80
CA TYR A 28 9.17 -5.17 10.23
C TYR A 28 9.47 -3.66 10.17
N ALA A 29 8.92 -2.95 9.18
CA ALA A 29 9.02 -1.50 9.12
C ALA A 29 8.25 -0.84 10.27
N PHE A 30 7.06 -1.34 10.59
CA PHE A 30 6.24 -0.80 11.68
C PHE A 30 6.93 -0.93 13.05
N LEU A 31 7.74 -1.97 13.27
CA LEU A 31 8.51 -2.13 14.50
C LEU A 31 9.49 -0.99 14.78
N THR A 32 9.91 -0.25 13.75
CA THR A 32 10.81 0.91 13.88
C THR A 32 10.14 2.14 14.48
N LEU A 33 8.80 2.18 14.53
CA LEU A 33 8.05 3.31 15.06
C LEU A 33 7.99 3.32 16.60
N PRO A 34 7.83 4.51 17.21
CA PRO A 34 7.44 4.63 18.62
C PRO A 34 6.15 3.85 18.92
N ALA A 35 6.01 3.33 20.13
CA ALA A 35 4.93 2.42 20.50
C ALA A 35 3.52 2.96 20.18
N ALA A 36 3.25 4.24 20.47
CA ALA A 36 1.94 4.87 20.19
C ALA A 36 1.63 4.94 18.68
N LYS A 37 2.59 5.39 17.86
CA LYS A 37 2.42 5.46 16.40
C LYS A 37 2.33 4.09 15.77
N ARG A 38 3.10 3.13 16.27
CA ARG A 38 3.03 1.73 15.84
C ARG A 38 1.65 1.12 16.11
N ARG A 39 1.08 1.39 17.28
CA ARG A 39 -0.27 0.97 17.65
C ARG A 39 -1.32 1.60 16.70
N ALA A 40 -1.18 2.88 16.39
CA ALA A 40 -2.04 3.57 15.44
C ALA A 40 -1.96 2.98 14.02
N ILE A 41 -0.76 2.67 13.54
CA ILE A 41 -0.56 1.99 12.24
C ILE A 41 -1.24 0.62 12.21
N TYR A 42 -1.23 -0.13 13.32
CA TYR A 42 -1.93 -1.42 13.36
C TYR A 42 -3.45 -1.27 13.22
N ALA A 43 -4.06 -0.23 13.79
CA ALA A 43 -5.48 0.02 13.61
C ALA A 43 -5.81 0.41 12.16
N ALA A 44 -5.03 1.33 11.58
CA ALA A 44 -5.19 1.73 10.18
C ALA A 44 -5.00 0.54 9.20
N TYR A 45 -3.99 -0.29 9.43
CA TYR A 45 -3.75 -1.49 8.62
C TYR A 45 -4.87 -2.51 8.77
N ALA A 46 -5.34 -2.75 10.01
CA ALA A 46 -6.44 -3.68 10.25
C ALA A 46 -7.73 -3.23 9.57
N PHE A 47 -8.01 -1.93 9.50
CA PHE A 47 -9.13 -1.40 8.71
C PHE A 47 -8.96 -1.67 7.22
N CYS A 48 -7.79 -1.34 6.63
CA CYS A 48 -7.55 -1.62 5.20
C CYS A 48 -7.75 -3.10 4.89
N ARG A 49 -7.24 -3.98 5.76
CA ARG A 49 -7.42 -5.43 5.61
C ARG A 49 -8.87 -5.87 5.74
N HIS A 50 -9.62 -5.26 6.67
CA HIS A 50 -11.04 -5.52 6.83
C HIS A 50 -11.82 -5.16 5.55
N CYS A 51 -11.49 -4.05 4.89
CA CYS A 51 -12.10 -3.69 3.62
C CYS A 51 -11.87 -4.75 2.53
N ASP A 52 -10.63 -5.25 2.38
CA ASP A 52 -10.31 -6.30 1.42
C ASP A 52 -11.08 -7.60 1.73
N ASP A 53 -11.00 -8.07 2.99
CA ASP A 53 -11.61 -9.33 3.42
C ASP A 53 -13.15 -9.31 3.26
N SER A 54 -13.80 -8.20 3.58
CA SER A 54 -15.27 -8.05 3.48
C SER A 54 -15.82 -8.23 2.07
N VAL A 55 -15.00 -8.03 1.04
CA VAL A 55 -15.41 -8.15 -0.36
C VAL A 55 -14.92 -9.46 -0.98
N ASP A 56 -13.77 -9.96 -0.54
CA ASP A 56 -13.19 -11.24 -1.00
C ASP A 56 -13.98 -12.47 -0.52
N GLU A 57 -14.62 -12.39 0.66
CA GLU A 57 -15.43 -13.49 1.22
C GLU A 57 -16.76 -13.72 0.46
N GLU A 58 -17.20 -12.73 -0.32
CA GLU A 58 -18.49 -12.75 -1.01
C GLU A 58 -18.39 -13.32 -2.43
N THR A 59 -19.42 -14.06 -2.86
CA THR A 59 -19.38 -14.79 -4.15
C THR A 59 -20.22 -14.14 -5.25
N THR A 60 -21.19 -13.29 -4.90
CA THR A 60 -22.07 -12.63 -5.88
C THR A 60 -21.79 -11.14 -5.93
N THR A 61 -22.01 -10.52 -7.10
CA THR A 61 -21.84 -9.07 -7.27
C THR A 61 -22.74 -8.29 -6.32
N ASP A 62 -23.99 -8.71 -6.12
CA ASP A 62 -24.93 -8.03 -5.22
C ASP A 62 -24.47 -8.08 -3.76
N ALA A 63 -23.93 -9.22 -3.31
CA ALA A 63 -23.40 -9.34 -1.96
C ALA A 63 -22.16 -8.47 -1.75
N LYS A 64 -21.26 -8.41 -2.75
CA LYS A 64 -20.08 -7.53 -2.73
C LYS A 64 -20.46 -6.04 -2.69
N LEU A 65 -21.44 -5.62 -3.49
CA LEU A 65 -21.95 -4.24 -3.47
C LEU A 65 -22.60 -3.90 -2.13
N LYS A 66 -23.33 -4.85 -1.54
CA LYS A 66 -23.88 -4.70 -0.19
C LYS A 66 -22.77 -4.56 0.86
N ALA A 67 -21.74 -5.41 0.81
CA ALA A 67 -20.61 -5.34 1.73
C ALA A 67 -19.89 -3.98 1.66
N LEU A 68 -19.71 -3.42 0.46
CA LEU A 68 -19.17 -2.07 0.27
C LEU A 68 -20.06 -0.98 0.90
N ALA A 69 -21.38 -1.07 0.72
CA ALA A 69 -22.31 -0.13 1.34
C ALA A 69 -22.29 -0.23 2.87
N ASP A 70 -22.22 -1.45 3.40
CA ASP A 70 -22.12 -1.70 4.84
C ASP A 70 -20.79 -1.16 5.40
N LEU A 71 -19.67 -1.30 4.68
CA LEU A 71 -18.38 -0.68 5.04
C LEU A 71 -18.43 0.85 5.06
N GLN A 72 -19.11 1.48 4.08
CA GLN A 72 -19.28 2.92 4.07
C GLN A 72 -20.10 3.41 5.26
N SER A 73 -21.17 2.68 5.61
CA SER A 73 -21.98 2.97 6.79
C SER A 73 -21.18 2.82 8.08
N ASP A 74 -20.42 1.73 8.25
CA ASP A 74 -19.58 1.52 9.44
C ASP A 74 -18.51 2.61 9.58
N LEU A 75 -17.94 3.08 8.46
CA LEU A 75 -16.99 4.20 8.48
C LEU A 75 -17.66 5.51 8.93
N ASP A 76 -18.89 5.79 8.47
CA ASP A 76 -19.63 6.97 8.90
C ASP A 76 -19.99 6.90 10.39
N ASP A 77 -20.38 5.73 10.90
CA ASP A 77 -20.64 5.49 12.32
C ASP A 77 -19.36 5.60 13.16
N THR A 78 -18.24 5.09 12.66
CA THR A 78 -16.91 5.18 13.27
C THR A 78 -16.53 6.64 13.54
N TYR A 79 -16.67 7.51 12.55
CA TYR A 79 -16.35 8.93 12.67
C TYR A 79 -17.38 9.72 13.48
N SER A 80 -18.61 9.21 13.60
CA SER A 80 -19.68 9.82 14.40
C SER A 80 -19.68 9.37 15.86
N GLY A 81 -18.77 8.46 16.25
CA GLY A 81 -18.63 7.96 17.63
C GLY A 81 -19.50 6.74 17.96
N ASN A 82 -20.06 6.08 16.94
CA ASN A 82 -20.94 4.91 17.07
C ASN A 82 -20.26 3.60 16.61
N ALA A 83 -18.93 3.51 16.72
CA ALA A 83 -18.16 2.35 16.26
C ALA A 83 -18.68 1.02 16.85
N ALA A 84 -19.02 0.07 15.98
CA ALA A 84 -19.66 -1.20 16.36
C ALA A 84 -18.67 -2.36 16.56
N THR A 85 -17.48 -2.30 15.93
CA THR A 85 -16.48 -3.38 15.96
C THR A 85 -15.18 -2.98 16.66
N ALA A 86 -14.32 -3.96 16.96
CA ALA A 86 -12.99 -3.72 17.53
C ALA A 86 -12.08 -2.91 16.59
N VAL A 87 -12.16 -3.18 15.29
CA VAL A 87 -11.38 -2.43 14.30
C VAL A 87 -11.89 -1.00 14.22
N SER A 88 -13.22 -0.82 14.12
CA SER A 88 -13.88 0.49 14.07
C SER A 88 -13.61 1.32 15.34
N LEU A 89 -13.63 0.69 16.53
CA LEU A 89 -13.37 1.38 17.80
C LEU A 89 -11.92 1.89 17.90
N ALA A 90 -10.95 1.05 17.56
CA ALA A 90 -9.54 1.46 17.53
C ALA A 90 -9.29 2.52 16.43
N LEU A 91 -9.96 2.39 15.28
CA LEU A 91 -9.86 3.35 14.20
C LEU A 91 -10.42 4.72 14.59
N ALA A 92 -11.57 4.77 15.27
CA ALA A 92 -12.18 6.02 15.74
C ALA A 92 -11.23 6.79 16.68
N ASP A 93 -10.58 6.08 17.60
CA ASP A 93 -9.61 6.66 18.52
C ASP A 93 -8.39 7.21 17.77
N VAL A 94 -7.81 6.43 16.85
CA VAL A 94 -6.66 6.83 16.03
C VAL A 94 -6.98 8.00 15.11
N ALA A 95 -8.10 7.96 14.40
CA ALA A 95 -8.51 9.01 13.48
C ALA A 95 -8.64 10.35 14.20
N ARG A 96 -9.22 10.34 15.41
CA ARG A 96 -9.33 11.54 16.26
C ARG A 96 -7.97 11.98 16.82
N GLN A 97 -7.13 11.05 17.26
CA GLN A 97 -5.84 11.38 17.87
C GLN A 97 -4.85 12.00 16.87
N TYR A 98 -4.90 11.58 15.61
CA TYR A 98 -3.96 12.00 14.56
C TYR A 98 -4.62 12.84 13.45
N ASP A 99 -5.83 13.37 13.71
CA ASP A 99 -6.58 14.22 12.78
C ASP A 99 -6.66 13.65 11.35
N ILE A 100 -6.92 12.34 11.24
CA ILE A 100 -6.95 11.65 9.94
C ILE A 100 -8.30 11.95 9.25
N PRO A 101 -8.29 12.52 8.04
CA PRO A 101 -9.53 12.78 7.30
C PRO A 101 -10.28 11.48 6.98
N LYS A 102 -11.60 11.48 7.15
CA LYS A 102 -12.48 10.36 6.79
C LYS A 102 -12.36 10.01 5.30
N GLU A 103 -12.16 11.04 4.49
CA GLU A 103 -12.02 10.96 3.03
C GLU A 103 -10.91 9.98 2.64
N TYR A 104 -9.82 9.89 3.41
CA TYR A 104 -8.75 8.95 3.11
C TYR A 104 -9.20 7.48 3.23
N PHE A 105 -10.00 7.15 4.25
CA PHE A 105 -10.54 5.80 4.40
C PHE A 105 -11.66 5.52 3.40
N ARG A 106 -12.42 6.55 2.99
CA ARG A 106 -13.39 6.42 1.88
C ARG A 106 -12.70 6.07 0.56
N GLU A 107 -11.57 6.71 0.24
CA GLU A 107 -10.79 6.37 -0.96
C GLU A 107 -10.25 4.93 -0.91
N VAL A 108 -9.90 4.40 0.27
CA VAL A 108 -9.54 2.98 0.41
C VAL A 108 -10.71 2.08 0.03
N ILE A 109 -11.92 2.36 0.53
CA ILE A 109 -13.13 1.60 0.17
C ILE A 109 -13.41 1.70 -1.34
N LEU A 110 -13.26 2.88 -1.94
CA LEU A 110 -13.38 3.07 -3.40
C LEU A 110 -12.31 2.28 -4.19
N GLY A 111 -11.13 2.07 -3.60
CA GLY A 111 -10.10 1.19 -4.14
C GLY A 111 -10.59 -0.25 -4.23
N VAL A 112 -11.14 -0.79 -3.14
CA VAL A 112 -11.73 -2.14 -3.11
C VAL A 112 -12.90 -2.26 -4.08
N GLU A 113 -13.75 -1.23 -4.20
CA GLU A 113 -14.80 -1.19 -5.21
C GLU A 113 -14.26 -1.25 -6.64
N SER A 114 -13.18 -0.50 -6.92
CA SER A 114 -12.55 -0.48 -8.25
C SER A 114 -12.09 -1.88 -8.67
N ASP A 115 -11.60 -2.68 -7.73
CA ASP A 115 -11.20 -4.06 -7.97
C ASP A 115 -12.37 -4.98 -8.36
N LEU A 116 -13.62 -4.62 -8.11
CA LEU A 116 -14.78 -5.44 -8.50
C LEU A 116 -15.20 -5.25 -9.95
N VAL A 117 -14.98 -4.05 -10.49
CA VAL A 117 -15.56 -3.64 -11.76
C VAL A 117 -14.52 -3.45 -12.86
N LYS A 118 -13.25 -3.26 -12.49
CA LYS A 118 -12.18 -2.93 -13.42
C LYS A 118 -11.10 -3.99 -13.46
N ASN A 119 -10.87 -4.53 -14.66
CA ASN A 119 -9.83 -5.54 -14.91
C ASN A 119 -8.80 -5.09 -15.96
N ARG A 120 -9.02 -3.95 -16.64
CA ARG A 120 -8.15 -3.35 -17.65
C ARG A 120 -8.10 -1.83 -17.46
N PHE A 121 -6.94 -1.23 -17.73
CA PHE A 121 -6.70 0.22 -17.61
C PHE A 121 -6.31 0.76 -18.98
N GLN A 122 -7.05 1.74 -19.50
CA GLN A 122 -6.83 2.25 -20.85
C GLN A 122 -5.48 2.94 -20.98
N ASP A 123 -5.13 3.75 -19.98
CA ASP A 123 -3.90 4.53 -19.94
C ASP A 123 -3.30 4.59 -18.52
N PHE A 124 -2.14 5.23 -18.42
CA PHE A 124 -1.46 5.39 -17.14
C PHE A 124 -2.20 6.32 -16.16
N ASP A 125 -3.01 7.27 -16.63
CA ASP A 125 -3.75 8.16 -15.73
C ASP A 125 -4.83 7.39 -14.97
N GLU A 126 -5.54 6.50 -15.66
CA GLU A 126 -6.48 5.57 -15.04
C GLU A 126 -5.78 4.63 -14.04
N LEU A 127 -4.62 4.08 -14.41
CA LEU A 127 -3.84 3.23 -13.51
C LEU A 127 -3.35 3.99 -12.28
N ARG A 128 -2.93 5.25 -12.46
CA ARG A 128 -2.46 6.12 -11.39
C ARG A 128 -3.59 6.42 -10.40
N GLU A 129 -4.82 6.67 -10.86
CA GLU A 129 -5.98 6.86 -9.99
C GLU A 129 -6.27 5.62 -9.15
N TYR A 130 -6.20 4.43 -9.76
CA TYR A 130 -6.32 3.18 -9.01
C TYR A 130 -5.20 3.03 -7.97
N CYS A 131 -3.93 3.23 -8.37
CA CYS A 131 -2.79 3.17 -7.46
C CYS A 131 -2.86 4.23 -6.34
N TYR A 132 -3.52 5.36 -6.60
CA TYR A 132 -3.78 6.35 -5.58
C TYR A 132 -4.68 5.78 -4.47
N ARG A 133 -5.80 5.17 -4.84
CA ARG A 133 -6.79 4.59 -3.91
C ARG A 133 -6.27 3.39 -3.14
N VAL A 134 -5.55 2.48 -3.79
CA VAL A 134 -5.12 1.23 -3.14
C VAL A 134 -3.79 1.33 -2.40
N ALA A 135 -3.02 2.41 -2.58
CA ALA A 135 -1.71 2.53 -1.95
C ALA A 135 -1.34 3.95 -1.49
N SER A 136 -1.54 4.97 -2.32
CA SER A 136 -1.07 6.32 -2.00
C SER A 136 -1.84 6.94 -0.84
N VAL A 137 -3.16 6.73 -0.79
CA VAL A 137 -3.99 7.22 0.31
C VAL A 137 -3.66 6.52 1.64
N VAL A 138 -3.26 5.24 1.60
CA VAL A 138 -2.71 4.54 2.78
C VAL A 138 -1.40 5.22 3.23
N GLY A 139 -0.58 5.67 2.28
CA GLY A 139 0.57 6.53 2.55
C GLY A 139 0.21 7.85 3.24
N LEU A 140 -0.90 8.50 2.85
CA LEU A 140 -1.41 9.72 3.49
C LEU A 140 -1.94 9.47 4.92
N ILE A 141 -2.63 8.34 5.14
CA ILE A 141 -3.05 7.90 6.49
C ILE A 141 -1.82 7.68 7.37
N CYS A 142 -0.81 6.97 6.86
CA CYS A 142 0.44 6.76 7.57
C CYS A 142 1.16 8.08 7.86
N LEU A 143 1.16 9.02 6.91
CA LEU A 143 1.77 10.33 7.04
C LEU A 143 1.18 11.13 8.22
N GLN A 144 -0.15 11.12 8.38
CA GLN A 144 -0.81 11.74 9.54
C GLN A 144 -0.31 11.14 10.86
N ILE A 145 -0.23 9.81 10.94
CA ILE A 145 0.28 9.11 12.13
C ILE A 145 1.76 9.41 12.38
N PHE A 146 2.55 9.53 11.32
CA PHE A 146 3.98 9.86 11.41
C PHE A 146 4.21 11.28 11.90
N GLY A 147 3.30 12.21 11.61
CA GLY A 147 3.51 13.64 11.78
C GLY A 147 4.59 14.16 10.83
N TYR A 148 4.30 15.29 10.20
CA TYR A 148 5.12 15.84 9.14
C TYR A 148 5.17 17.37 9.23
N GLU A 149 6.21 17.94 8.64
CA GLU A 149 6.34 19.37 8.41
C GLU A 149 5.94 19.66 6.96
N ASP A 150 5.31 20.81 6.69
CA ASP A 150 4.91 21.29 5.34
C ASP A 150 3.90 20.40 4.57
N ASP A 151 3.02 21.02 3.78
CA ASP A 151 2.05 20.29 2.96
C ASP A 151 2.70 19.58 1.76
N ASP A 152 3.90 19.99 1.33
CA ASP A 152 4.68 19.30 0.30
C ASP A 152 4.92 17.81 0.62
N ALA A 153 4.98 17.45 1.92
CA ALA A 153 5.14 16.07 2.37
C ALA A 153 4.04 15.14 1.85
N LYS A 154 2.80 15.66 1.64
CA LYS A 154 1.69 14.87 1.10
C LYS A 154 1.98 14.39 -0.31
N GLY A 155 2.51 15.27 -1.17
CA GLY A 155 2.88 14.93 -2.54
C GLY A 155 3.94 13.81 -2.58
N TYR A 156 4.96 13.91 -1.73
CA TYR A 156 5.99 12.87 -1.65
C TYR A 156 5.49 11.55 -1.06
N ALA A 157 4.54 11.59 -0.12
CA ALA A 157 3.89 10.37 0.39
C ALA A 157 3.05 9.68 -0.70
N VAL A 158 2.34 10.45 -1.53
CA VAL A 158 1.63 9.92 -2.70
C VAL A 158 2.61 9.27 -3.68
N ASP A 159 3.70 9.96 -4.02
CA ASP A 159 4.73 9.42 -4.92
C ASP A 159 5.33 8.10 -4.39
N LEU A 160 5.60 8.00 -3.09
CA LEU A 160 6.11 6.76 -2.48
C LEU A 160 5.09 5.62 -2.55
N GLY A 161 3.81 5.91 -2.32
CA GLY A 161 2.73 4.94 -2.47
C GLY A 161 2.59 4.43 -3.90
N LEU A 162 2.62 5.34 -4.88
CA LEU A 162 2.64 5.00 -6.31
C LEU A 162 3.82 4.11 -6.66
N ALA A 163 5.04 4.45 -6.22
CA ALA A 163 6.24 3.64 -6.48
C ALA A 163 6.08 2.20 -5.98
N MET A 164 5.56 2.04 -4.77
CA MET A 164 5.34 0.73 -4.14
C MET A 164 4.27 -0.08 -4.86
N GLN A 165 3.17 0.55 -5.28
CA GLN A 165 2.11 -0.16 -6.00
C GLN A 165 2.48 -0.52 -7.43
N LEU A 166 3.16 0.37 -8.14
CA LEU A 166 3.72 0.04 -9.46
C LEU A 166 4.71 -1.13 -9.37
N THR A 167 5.49 -1.20 -8.30
CA THR A 167 6.36 -2.35 -8.05
C THR A 167 5.57 -3.65 -7.82
N ASN A 168 4.42 -3.60 -7.12
CA ASN A 168 3.55 -4.77 -6.98
C ASN A 168 3.00 -5.21 -8.35
N ILE A 169 2.46 -4.28 -9.14
CA ILE A 169 1.93 -4.54 -10.49
C ILE A 169 2.98 -5.19 -11.38
N ILE A 170 4.21 -4.66 -11.39
CA ILE A 170 5.32 -5.20 -12.17
C ILE A 170 5.72 -6.60 -11.70
N ARG A 171 5.66 -6.86 -10.39
CA ARG A 171 6.05 -8.15 -9.78
C ARG A 171 5.02 -9.25 -10.02
N ASP A 172 3.75 -8.90 -9.96
CA ASP A 172 2.64 -9.83 -9.83
C ASP A 172 1.89 -10.05 -11.16
N VAL A 173 2.47 -9.62 -12.29
CA VAL A 173 1.88 -9.71 -13.65
C VAL A 173 1.25 -11.08 -13.95
N ARG A 174 1.94 -12.20 -13.63
CA ARG A 174 1.38 -13.54 -13.83
C ARG A 174 0.19 -13.81 -12.92
N GLU A 175 0.33 -13.55 -11.63
CA GLU A 175 -0.72 -13.82 -10.63
C GLU A 175 -1.98 -13.00 -10.95
N ASP A 176 -1.80 -11.73 -11.32
CA ASP A 176 -2.89 -10.85 -11.72
C ASP A 176 -3.60 -11.38 -12.98
N LEU A 177 -2.84 -11.85 -13.97
CA LEU A 177 -3.38 -12.43 -15.20
C LEU A 177 -4.18 -13.70 -14.92
N ASP A 178 -3.70 -14.56 -14.02
CA ASP A 178 -4.39 -15.78 -13.61
C ASP A 178 -5.72 -15.47 -12.88
N MET A 179 -5.81 -14.30 -12.25
CA MET A 179 -7.05 -13.72 -11.70
C MET A 179 -7.89 -12.96 -12.73
N GLY A 180 -7.51 -12.98 -14.02
CA GLY A 180 -8.21 -12.32 -15.11
C GLY A 180 -7.96 -10.81 -15.20
N ARG A 181 -6.93 -10.28 -14.53
CA ARG A 181 -6.60 -8.85 -14.45
C ARG A 181 -5.34 -8.52 -15.25
N VAL A 182 -5.30 -7.33 -15.86
CA VAL A 182 -4.09 -6.79 -16.47
C VAL A 182 -4.02 -5.31 -16.09
N TYR A 183 -3.13 -5.01 -15.15
CA TYR A 183 -2.90 -3.64 -14.66
C TYR A 183 -2.01 -2.82 -15.59
N LEU A 184 -1.19 -3.46 -16.42
CA LEU A 184 -0.38 -2.78 -17.44
C LEU A 184 -1.33 -2.00 -18.39
N PRO A 185 -1.09 -0.70 -18.62
CA PRO A 185 -1.98 0.12 -19.45
C PRO A 185 -2.09 -0.41 -20.89
N GLN A 186 -3.31 -0.39 -21.44
CA GLN A 186 -3.61 -0.95 -22.76
C GLN A 186 -2.95 -0.15 -23.90
N ASP A 187 -2.91 1.17 -23.78
CA ASP A 187 -2.20 2.05 -24.70
C ASP A 187 -0.68 1.77 -24.71
N GLU A 188 -0.11 1.41 -23.57
CA GLU A 188 1.30 1.07 -23.42
C GLU A 188 1.61 -0.32 -23.97
N LEU A 189 0.77 -1.31 -23.72
CA LEU A 189 0.85 -2.62 -24.40
C LEU A 189 0.88 -2.44 -25.92
N ALA A 190 -0.06 -1.65 -26.46
CA ALA A 190 -0.11 -1.33 -27.88
C ALA A 190 1.12 -0.56 -28.38
N ARG A 191 1.58 0.44 -27.62
CA ARG A 191 2.75 1.27 -27.93
C ARG A 191 4.03 0.44 -28.10
N PHE A 192 4.24 -0.56 -27.24
CA PHE A 192 5.40 -1.44 -27.31
C PHE A 192 5.20 -2.65 -28.23
N GLY A 193 4.00 -2.82 -28.80
CA GLY A 193 3.69 -3.96 -29.67
C GLY A 193 3.63 -5.29 -28.91
N TYR A 194 3.24 -5.27 -27.64
CA TYR A 194 3.07 -6.46 -26.81
C TYR A 194 1.58 -6.73 -26.57
N SER A 195 1.11 -7.93 -26.95
CA SER A 195 -0.31 -8.26 -26.88
C SER A 195 -0.69 -8.95 -25.56
N GLU A 196 -1.97 -8.87 -25.18
CA GLU A 196 -2.48 -9.71 -24.09
C GLU A 196 -2.40 -11.21 -24.40
N GLU A 197 -2.42 -11.60 -25.67
CA GLU A 197 -2.25 -13.00 -26.07
C GLU A 197 -0.83 -13.49 -25.78
N ASP A 198 0.18 -12.69 -26.12
CA ASP A 198 1.57 -12.94 -25.76
C ASP A 198 1.74 -13.05 -24.24
N LEU A 199 1.09 -12.15 -23.49
CA LEU A 199 1.08 -12.17 -22.03
C LEU A 199 0.49 -13.47 -21.48
N ARG A 200 -0.68 -13.89 -21.98
CA ARG A 200 -1.32 -15.17 -21.61
C ARG A 200 -0.42 -16.36 -21.91
N ASN A 201 0.21 -16.36 -23.07
CA ASN A 201 1.13 -17.41 -23.51
C ASN A 201 2.50 -17.36 -22.82
N GLY A 202 2.75 -16.39 -21.93
CA GLY A 202 4.03 -16.28 -21.21
C GLY A 202 5.21 -15.85 -22.08
N VAL A 203 4.94 -15.18 -23.20
CA VAL A 203 5.98 -14.79 -24.18
C VAL A 203 6.82 -13.64 -23.63
N ARG A 204 8.13 -13.87 -23.46
CA ARG A 204 9.12 -12.87 -23.00
C ARG A 204 10.00 -12.37 -24.15
N ASN A 205 9.38 -11.82 -25.19
CA ASN A 205 10.07 -11.27 -26.36
C ASN A 205 10.66 -9.86 -26.07
N GLN A 206 11.28 -9.23 -27.08
CA GLN A 206 11.87 -7.89 -26.91
C GLN A 206 10.80 -6.83 -26.55
N ALA A 207 9.59 -6.92 -27.10
CA ALA A 207 8.50 -6.00 -26.78
C ALA A 207 8.12 -6.05 -25.30
N PHE A 208 8.08 -7.26 -24.71
CA PHE A 208 7.91 -7.43 -23.26
C PHE A 208 9.04 -6.77 -22.47
N GLN A 209 10.30 -7.03 -22.86
CA GLN A 209 11.47 -6.46 -22.18
C GLN A 209 11.47 -4.92 -22.19
N ASP A 210 11.13 -4.33 -23.33
CA ASP A 210 11.07 -2.87 -23.49
C ASP A 210 9.92 -2.27 -22.67
N LEU A 211 8.75 -2.91 -22.66
CA LEU A 211 7.60 -2.51 -21.84
C LEU A 211 7.94 -2.58 -20.34
N MET A 212 8.50 -3.70 -19.88
CA MET A 212 8.83 -3.89 -18.46
C MET A 212 9.92 -2.92 -18.00
N THR A 213 10.88 -2.60 -18.87
CA THR A 213 11.89 -1.55 -18.61
C THR A 213 11.26 -0.17 -18.51
N PHE A 214 10.29 0.13 -19.36
CA PHE A 214 9.55 1.39 -19.28
C PHE A 214 8.75 1.52 -17.97
N GLN A 215 8.07 0.45 -17.53
CA GLN A 215 7.33 0.44 -16.27
C GLN A 215 8.25 0.49 -15.05
N SER A 216 9.38 -0.23 -15.06
CA SER A 216 10.35 -0.22 -13.96
C SER A 216 10.97 1.18 -13.80
N GLN A 217 11.37 1.82 -14.90
CA GLN A 217 11.90 3.19 -14.85
C GLN A 217 10.87 4.18 -14.29
N ARG A 218 9.59 4.05 -14.67
CA ARG A 218 8.52 4.87 -14.09
C ARG A 218 8.44 4.69 -12.57
N ALA A 219 8.48 3.45 -12.07
CA ALA A 219 8.48 3.18 -10.63
C ALA A 219 9.72 3.76 -9.94
N ARG A 220 10.91 3.72 -10.57
CA ARG A 220 12.14 4.36 -10.08
C ARG A 220 11.99 5.86 -9.92
N ASP A 221 11.38 6.53 -10.90
CA ASP A 221 11.16 7.98 -10.84
C ASP A 221 10.24 8.35 -9.66
N TYR A 222 9.20 7.55 -9.41
CA TYR A 222 8.34 7.71 -8.23
C TYR A 222 9.09 7.42 -6.92
N PHE A 223 9.97 6.41 -6.85
CA PHE A 223 10.84 6.23 -5.66
C PHE A 223 11.75 7.42 -5.43
N GLN A 224 12.33 8.01 -6.48
CA GLN A 224 13.20 9.16 -6.36
C GLN A 224 12.44 10.38 -5.82
N ARG A 225 11.24 10.64 -6.34
CA ARG A 225 10.38 11.72 -5.82
C ARG A 225 9.91 11.43 -4.40
N GLY A 226 9.36 10.24 -4.15
CA GLY A 226 8.86 9.83 -2.84
C GLY A 226 9.94 9.78 -1.75
N GLY A 227 11.20 9.53 -2.10
CA GLY A 227 12.34 9.61 -1.19
C GLY A 227 12.55 11.01 -0.59
N LYS A 228 12.06 12.06 -1.25
CA LYS A 228 12.07 13.44 -0.73
C LYS A 228 11.11 13.66 0.44
N LEU A 229 10.27 12.66 0.78
CA LEU A 229 9.45 12.68 2.00
C LEU A 229 10.29 12.70 3.27
N LEU A 230 11.40 11.95 3.30
CA LEU A 230 12.08 11.63 4.56
C LEU A 230 12.59 12.85 5.36
N PRO A 231 13.09 13.94 4.74
CA PRO A 231 13.42 15.19 5.45
C PRO A 231 12.25 15.85 6.18
N TYR A 232 11.01 15.67 5.74
CA TYR A 232 9.81 16.27 6.35
C TYR A 232 9.32 15.50 7.59
N LEU A 233 9.97 14.39 7.94
CA LEU A 233 9.58 13.51 9.03
C LEU A 233 10.58 13.58 10.17
N SER A 234 10.06 13.55 11.40
CA SER A 234 10.90 13.44 12.59
C SER A 234 11.78 12.19 12.53
N ARG A 235 12.99 12.26 13.13
CA ARG A 235 13.95 11.13 13.14
C ARG A 235 13.35 9.82 13.65
N ARG A 236 12.43 9.89 14.62
CA ARG A 236 11.78 8.71 15.20
C ARG A 236 10.72 8.09 14.28
N SER A 237 10.13 8.85 13.37
CA SER A 237 9.07 8.37 12.48
C SER A 237 9.55 8.07 11.06
N ARG A 238 10.59 8.77 10.58
CA ARG A 238 11.12 8.60 9.21
C ARG A 238 11.66 7.21 8.91
N ALA A 239 12.04 6.43 9.92
CA ALA A 239 12.62 5.11 9.73
C ALA A 239 11.64 4.16 9.03
N CYS A 240 10.36 4.22 9.38
CA CYS A 240 9.34 3.35 8.81
C CYS A 240 9.19 3.53 7.30
N PRO A 241 8.88 4.73 6.76
CA PRO A 241 8.80 4.93 5.32
C PRO A 241 10.14 4.72 4.61
N ALA A 242 11.28 5.01 5.26
CA ALA A 242 12.60 4.71 4.69
C ALA A 242 12.81 3.19 4.50
N VAL A 243 12.47 2.38 5.50
CA VAL A 243 12.55 0.92 5.42
C VAL A 243 11.59 0.38 4.37
N LEU A 244 10.35 0.88 4.30
CA LEU A 244 9.39 0.45 3.27
C LEU A 244 9.89 0.76 1.87
N GLY A 245 10.35 1.98 1.63
CA GLY A 245 10.95 2.38 0.36
C GLY A 245 12.15 1.51 -0.01
N ALA A 246 13.04 1.23 0.94
CA ALA A 246 14.22 0.38 0.70
C ALA A 246 13.84 -1.08 0.38
N LEU A 247 12.86 -1.66 1.09
CA LEU A 247 12.39 -3.02 0.83
C LEU A 247 11.78 -3.15 -0.56
N TYR A 248 10.90 -2.21 -0.94
CA TYR A 248 10.24 -2.26 -2.24
C TYR A 248 11.18 -1.89 -3.39
N SER A 249 12.06 -0.90 -3.22
CA SER A 249 13.13 -0.64 -4.18
C SER A 249 14.00 -1.88 -4.38
N LYS A 250 14.25 -2.68 -3.32
CA LYS A 250 15.02 -3.92 -3.46
C LYS A 250 14.28 -5.02 -4.22
N VAL A 251 12.96 -5.07 -4.10
CA VAL A 251 12.12 -5.94 -4.94
C VAL A 251 12.23 -5.54 -6.40
N LEU A 252 12.17 -4.24 -6.70
CA LEU A 252 12.33 -3.73 -8.06
C LEU A 252 13.74 -4.06 -8.62
N ASP A 253 14.80 -3.89 -7.82
CA ASP A 253 16.17 -4.30 -8.22
C ASP A 253 16.23 -5.77 -8.64
N ARG A 254 15.47 -6.64 -7.96
CA ARG A 254 15.46 -8.08 -8.26
C ARG A 254 14.72 -8.42 -9.52
N ILE A 255 13.62 -7.72 -9.78
CA ILE A 255 12.85 -7.89 -11.00
C ILE A 255 13.69 -7.48 -12.20
N GLU A 256 14.40 -6.34 -12.11
CA GLU A 256 15.33 -5.89 -13.14
C GLU A 256 16.50 -6.88 -13.31
N ALA A 257 17.07 -7.38 -12.21
CA ALA A 257 18.20 -8.32 -12.25
C ALA A 257 17.82 -9.75 -12.72
N SER A 258 16.53 -10.09 -12.78
CA SER A 258 16.04 -11.36 -13.32
C SER A 258 15.58 -11.25 -14.77
N ASP A 259 15.99 -10.20 -15.49
CA ASP A 259 15.52 -9.85 -16.83
C ASP A 259 13.99 -9.90 -16.93
N TYR A 260 13.33 -9.38 -15.88
CA TYR A 260 11.88 -9.35 -15.73
C TYR A 260 11.22 -10.73 -15.83
N ASP A 261 11.84 -11.77 -15.25
CA ASP A 261 11.21 -13.08 -15.07
C ASP A 261 10.06 -13.07 -14.06
N VAL A 262 8.98 -12.33 -14.37
CA VAL A 262 7.78 -12.19 -13.55
C VAL A 262 6.61 -13.01 -14.09
N LEU A 263 6.79 -13.66 -15.25
CA LEU A 263 5.80 -14.54 -15.86
C LEU A 263 5.93 -16.01 -15.39
N GLU A 264 7.09 -16.39 -14.87
CA GLU A 264 7.36 -17.74 -14.34
C GLU A 264 7.64 -17.73 -12.84
N THR A 265 8.44 -16.78 -12.37
CA THR A 265 8.90 -16.74 -10.97
C THR A 265 8.42 -15.49 -10.25
N ARG A 266 7.73 -15.69 -9.13
CA ARG A 266 7.42 -14.54 -8.26
C ARG A 266 8.63 -14.11 -7.44
N VAL A 267 9.09 -12.88 -7.68
CA VAL A 267 10.19 -12.28 -6.92
C VAL A 267 9.80 -12.02 -5.47
N SER A 268 10.65 -12.41 -4.51
CA SER A 268 10.44 -12.07 -3.10
C SER A 268 11.75 -11.83 -2.35
N LEU A 269 11.65 -11.23 -1.16
CA LEU A 269 12.76 -11.10 -0.23
C LEU A 269 12.64 -12.17 0.88
N SER A 270 13.75 -12.81 1.22
CA SER A 270 13.81 -13.71 2.37
C SER A 270 13.65 -12.94 3.69
N LYS A 271 13.28 -13.63 4.77
CA LYS A 271 13.17 -13.02 6.10
C LYS A 271 14.49 -12.36 6.56
N LEU A 272 15.62 -13.01 6.28
CA LEU A 272 16.95 -12.50 6.66
C LEU A 272 17.27 -11.19 5.95
N GLU A 273 16.92 -11.10 4.67
CA GLU A 273 17.13 -9.87 3.88
C GLU A 273 16.26 -8.73 4.37
N LYS A 274 14.98 -9.01 4.66
CA LYS A 274 14.08 -8.00 5.24
C LYS A 274 14.64 -7.45 6.55
N VAL A 275 15.13 -8.33 7.43
CA VAL A 275 15.76 -7.93 8.70
C VAL A 275 17.03 -7.12 8.45
N ARG A 276 17.91 -7.54 7.54
CA ARG A 276 19.15 -6.84 7.20
C ARG A 276 18.88 -5.43 6.66
N ILE A 277 17.98 -5.31 5.68
CA ILE A 277 17.60 -4.03 5.07
C ILE A 277 16.96 -3.12 6.12
N THR A 278 16.07 -3.67 6.96
CA THR A 278 15.45 -2.93 8.06
C THR A 278 16.50 -2.39 9.01
N ALA A 279 17.44 -3.21 9.47
CA ALA A 279 18.49 -2.80 10.41
C ALA A 279 19.42 -1.74 9.81
N GLN A 280 19.89 -1.93 8.58
CA GLN A 280 20.77 -0.98 7.88
C GLN A 280 20.08 0.37 7.66
N THR A 281 18.84 0.35 7.18
CA THR A 281 18.08 1.57 6.86
C THR A 281 17.66 2.30 8.14
N TRP A 282 17.26 1.55 9.18
CA TRP A 282 16.94 2.13 10.48
C TRP A 282 18.15 2.86 11.08
N LEU A 283 19.33 2.22 11.11
CA LEU A 283 20.57 2.85 11.59
C LEU A 283 20.90 4.13 10.80
N GLY A 284 20.82 4.08 9.47
CA GLY A 284 21.05 5.24 8.62
C GLY A 284 20.04 6.37 8.84
N SER A 285 18.77 6.03 9.09
CA SER A 285 17.70 6.99 9.32
C SER A 285 17.79 7.73 10.66
N MET A 286 18.52 7.17 11.62
CA MET A 286 18.75 7.77 12.95
C MET A 286 19.88 8.80 12.93
N LEU A 287 20.76 8.76 11.91
CA LEU A 287 21.79 9.77 11.70
C LEU A 287 21.14 11.08 11.20
N PRO A 288 21.72 12.26 11.52
CA PRO A 288 21.28 13.50 10.89
C PRO A 288 21.35 13.34 9.38
N LEU A 289 20.30 13.75 8.66
CA LEU A 289 20.47 13.98 7.23
C LEU A 289 21.59 14.99 7.10
N THR A 290 22.71 14.58 6.53
CA THR A 290 23.69 15.57 6.06
C THR A 290 22.94 16.43 5.06
N SER A 291 22.98 17.75 5.27
CA SER A 291 22.34 18.73 4.40
C SER A 291 22.94 18.62 3.01
N ARG A 292 22.39 17.74 2.18
CA ARG A 292 22.65 17.70 0.76
C ARG A 292 21.31 17.83 0.08
N LEU A 293 21.24 18.90 -0.71
CA LEU A 293 20.21 19.28 -1.68
C LEU A 293 19.12 20.20 -1.10
N ARG A 294 19.48 21.49 -1.04
CA ARG A 294 18.62 22.55 -1.59
C ARG A 294 18.60 22.40 -3.11
#